data_AF-A0A9P8C0Y6-F1
#
_entry.id   AF-A0A9P8C0Y6-F1
#
_cell.length_a   1.000
_cell.length_b   1.000
_cell.length_c   1.000
_cell.angle_alpha   90.00
_cell.angle_beta   90.00
_cell.angle_gamma   90.00
#
_symmetry.space_group_name_H-M   'P 1'
#
loop_
_entity.id
_entity.type
_entity.pdbx_description
1 polymer ?
#
loop_
_entity_poly.entity_id
_entity_poly.type
_entity_poly.pdbx_seq_one_letter_code
_entity_poly.pdbx_strand_id
1 'polypeptide(L)'
;MLINDTILAQLPAAVPPPGVTANFVNLISAGYPTFIIIGICAPLITILVWGKFYTKVVVMKKYGWEEYTTILAWALYVAELLSLHLGKRDCVEFDALNI
;
A
#
# COMPACT_ATOMS: atom_id res chain seq x y z
N MET A 1 -30.80 -13.39 -15.78
CA MET A 1 -31.26 -12.08 -15.29
C MET A 1 -30.28 -11.67 -14.18
N LEU A 2 -29.02 -11.37 -14.50
CA LEU A 2 -28.46 -10.06 -14.91
C LEU A 2 -28.93 -8.89 -14.05
N ILE A 3 -28.67 -8.95 -12.74
CA ILE A 3 -28.78 -7.79 -11.85
C ILE A 3 -27.51 -7.74 -10.98
N ASN A 4 -26.54 -6.95 -11.44
CA ASN A 4 -25.75 -6.02 -10.61
C ASN A 4 -24.53 -6.49 -9.79
N ASP A 5 -23.69 -7.40 -10.31
CA ASP A 5 -22.36 -7.65 -9.73
C ASP A 5 -21.47 -6.39 -9.72
N THR A 6 -21.75 -5.43 -10.61
CA THR A 6 -21.03 -4.15 -10.70
C THR A 6 -21.43 -3.16 -9.62
N ILE A 7 -22.63 -3.27 -9.02
CA ILE A 7 -23.12 -2.29 -8.04
C ILE A 7 -22.61 -2.62 -6.63
N LEU A 8 -22.37 -3.91 -6.34
CA LEU A 8 -21.69 -4.35 -5.12
C LEU A 8 -20.23 -3.88 -5.03
N ALA A 9 -19.59 -3.63 -6.17
CA ALA A 9 -18.19 -3.17 -6.24
C ALA A 9 -18.05 -1.64 -6.20
N GLN A 10 -19.14 -0.88 -6.38
CA GLN A 10 -19.10 0.58 -6.58
C GLN A 10 -19.45 1.40 -5.33
N LEU A 11 -20.14 0.82 -4.34
CA LEU A 11 -20.48 1.51 -3.10
C LEU A 11 -20.03 0.69 -1.88
N PRO A 12 -19.13 1.22 -1.04
CA PRO A 12 -18.87 0.60 0.25
C PRO A 12 -20.17 0.60 1.08
N ALA A 13 -20.54 -0.57 1.61
CA ALA A 13 -21.73 -0.78 2.45
C ALA A 13 -23.11 -0.64 1.78
N ALA A 14 -23.24 -0.93 0.49
CA ALA A 14 -24.56 -1.08 -0.14
C ALA A 14 -25.38 -2.18 0.55
N VAL A 15 -26.70 -1.97 0.68
CA VAL A 15 -27.61 -2.96 1.27
C VAL A 15 -27.51 -4.25 0.46
N PRO A 16 -27.33 -5.42 1.12
CA PRO A 16 -27.23 -6.67 0.40
C PRO A 16 -28.51 -6.94 -0.39
N PRO A 17 -28.43 -7.55 -1.58
CA PRO A 17 -29.59 -7.98 -2.33
C PRO A 17 -30.55 -8.84 -1.48
N PRO A 18 -31.86 -8.83 -1.76
CA PRO A 18 -32.82 -9.65 -1.02
C PRO A 18 -32.41 -11.13 -1.06
N GLY A 19 -32.28 -11.75 0.12
CA GLY A 19 -31.93 -13.18 0.25
C GLY A 19 -30.45 -13.47 0.51
N VAL A 20 -29.56 -12.47 0.55
CA VAL A 20 -28.19 -12.66 1.02
C VAL A 20 -27.95 -11.84 2.29
N THR A 21 -27.44 -12.48 3.35
CA THR A 21 -26.99 -11.77 4.55
C THR A 21 -25.66 -11.10 4.25
N ALA A 22 -25.50 -9.84 4.67
CA ALA A 22 -24.22 -9.15 4.52
C ALA A 22 -23.13 -9.92 5.29
N ASN A 23 -22.09 -10.31 4.59
CA ASN A 23 -20.95 -11.03 5.17
C ASN A 23 -20.03 -10.05 5.91
N PHE A 24 -20.40 -9.72 7.15
CA PHE A 24 -19.56 -8.91 8.06
C PHE A 24 -18.49 -9.74 8.79
N VAL A 25 -18.50 -11.07 8.63
CA VAL A 25 -17.63 -12.00 9.37
C VAL A 25 -16.34 -12.29 8.60
N ASN A 26 -16.42 -12.43 7.28
CA ASN A 26 -15.28 -12.67 6.40
C ASN A 26 -15.29 -11.67 5.24
N LEU A 27 -15.08 -10.39 5.56
CA LEU A 27 -14.70 -9.41 4.54
C LEU A 27 -13.41 -9.92 3.88
N ILE A 28 -13.38 -10.04 2.55
CA ILE A 28 -12.16 -10.44 1.86
C ILE A 28 -11.08 -9.41 2.19
N SER A 29 -10.13 -9.80 3.04
CA SER A 29 -9.13 -8.88 3.55
C SER A 29 -8.19 -8.51 2.42
N ALA A 30 -8.38 -7.31 1.85
CA ALA A 30 -7.43 -6.74 0.89
C ALA A 30 -6.06 -6.46 1.53
N GLY A 31 -5.95 -6.47 2.86
CA GLY A 31 -4.69 -6.22 3.56
C GLY A 31 -3.60 -7.20 3.19
N TYR A 32 -3.87 -8.51 3.24
CA TYR A 32 -2.86 -9.55 2.99
C TYR A 32 -2.22 -9.46 1.59
N PRO A 33 -2.97 -9.42 0.47
CA PRO A 33 -2.37 -9.26 -0.85
C PRO A 33 -1.64 -7.93 -1.01
N THR A 34 -2.14 -6.84 -0.41
CA THR A 34 -1.48 -5.53 -0.44
C THR A 34 -0.12 -5.56 0.26
N PHE A 35 0.02 -6.22 1.41
CA PHE A 35 1.31 -6.34 2.10
C PHE A 35 2.34 -7.13 1.29
N ILE A 36 1.92 -8.17 0.57
CA ILE A 36 2.81 -8.94 -0.31
C ILE A 36 3.33 -8.07 -1.45
N ILE A 37 2.44 -7.33 -2.11
CA ILE A 37 2.81 -6.44 -3.22
C ILE A 37 3.77 -5.36 -2.73
N ILE A 38 3.47 -4.72 -1.59
CA ILE A 38 4.34 -3.71 -0.99
C ILE A 38 5.73 -4.30 -0.65
N GLY A 39 5.78 -5.51 -0.10
CA GLY A 39 7.04 -6.19 0.24
C GLY A 39 7.96 -6.40 -0.96
N ILE A 40 7.40 -6.58 -2.17
CA ILE A 40 8.16 -6.77 -3.41
C ILE A 40 8.48 -5.42 -4.07
N CYS A 41 7.50 -4.51 -4.14
CA CYS A 41 7.66 -3.23 -4.82
C CYS A 41 8.58 -2.26 -4.07
N ALA A 42 8.55 -2.24 -2.73
CA ALA A 42 9.37 -1.35 -1.93
C ALA A 42 10.89 -1.48 -2.18
N PRO A 43 11.49 -2.69 -2.17
CA PRO A 43 12.91 -2.84 -2.48
C PRO A 43 13.23 -2.51 -3.94
N LEU A 44 12.36 -2.87 -4.88
CA LEU A 44 12.54 -2.55 -6.31
C LEU A 44 12.59 -1.04 -6.55
N ILE A 45 11.65 -0.28 -5.98
CA ILE A 45 11.62 1.19 -6.07
C ILE A 45 12.89 1.78 -5.48
N THR A 46 13.34 1.27 -4.33
CA THR A 46 14.56 1.74 -3.67
C THR A 46 15.78 1.57 -4.57
N ILE A 47 15.97 0.39 -5.17
CA ILE A 47 17.09 0.13 -6.09
C ILE A 47 17.05 1.09 -7.29
N LEU A 48 15.87 1.30 -7.87
CA LEU A 48 15.71 2.19 -9.04
C LEU A 48 16.01 3.65 -8.69
N VAL A 49 15.53 4.15 -7.56
CA VAL A 49 15.80 5.52 -7.11
C VAL A 49 17.29 5.74 -6.84
N TRP A 50 17.93 4.82 -6.11
CA TRP A 50 19.36 4.91 -5.83
C TRP A 50 20.22 4.76 -7.10
N GLY A 51 19.83 3.89 -8.02
CA GLY A 51 20.48 3.78 -9.33
C GLY A 51 20.36 5.06 -10.17
N LYS A 52 19.17 5.67 -10.22
CA LYS A 52 18.94 6.97 -10.88
C LYS A 52 19.77 8.07 -10.23
N PHE A 53 19.83 8.12 -8.90
CA PHE A 53 20.63 9.10 -8.17
C PHE A 53 22.13 8.93 -8.45
N TYR A 54 22.64 7.69 -8.37
CA TYR A 54 24.03 7.38 -8.67
C TYR A 54 24.43 7.76 -10.09
N THR A 55 23.61 7.40 -11.09
CA THR A 55 23.87 7.75 -12.49
C THR A 55 23.89 9.26 -12.71
N LYS A 56 22.94 10.01 -12.15
CA LYS A 56 22.90 11.48 -12.32
C LYS A 56 24.05 12.20 -11.60
N VAL A 57 24.34 11.82 -10.36
CA VAL A 57 25.35 12.49 -9.52
C VAL A 57 26.77 12.08 -9.87
N VAL A 58 27.04 10.79 -10.01
CA VAL A 58 28.41 10.27 -10.18
C VAL A 58 28.80 10.21 -11.65
N VAL A 59 27.92 9.67 -12.51
CA VAL A 59 28.25 9.46 -13.93
C VAL A 59 28.05 10.74 -14.73
N MET A 60 26.89 11.38 -14.62
CA MET A 60 26.57 12.58 -15.40
C MET A 60 27.06 13.88 -14.74
N LYS A 61 27.31 13.89 -13.43
CA LYS A 61 27.65 15.09 -12.63
C LYS A 61 26.69 16.26 -12.84
N LYS A 62 25.41 15.95 -13.09
CA LYS A 62 24.36 16.95 -13.28
C LYS A 62 23.52 17.00 -12.02
N TYR A 63 23.46 18.19 -11.42
CA TYR A 63 22.65 18.47 -10.25
C TYR A 63 21.49 19.35 -10.68
N GLY A 64 20.30 18.77 -10.75
CA GLY A 64 19.06 19.48 -11.00
C GLY A 64 18.15 19.44 -9.78
N TRP A 65 17.15 20.32 -9.76
CA TRP A 65 16.06 20.27 -8.78
C TRP A 65 15.29 18.94 -8.85
N GLU A 66 15.26 18.31 -10.03
CA GLU A 66 14.62 17.02 -10.27
C GLU A 66 15.17 15.90 -9.37
N GLU A 67 16.49 15.88 -9.13
CA GLU A 67 17.11 14.86 -8.27
C GLU A 67 16.74 15.08 -6.81
N TYR A 68 16.71 16.33 -6.33
CA TYR A 68 16.32 16.64 -4.96
C TYR A 68 14.85 16.32 -4.69
N THR A 69 13.95 16.65 -5.62
CA THR A 69 12.52 16.32 -5.48
C THR A 69 12.28 14.81 -5.55
N THR A 70 13.05 14.08 -6.35
CA THR A 70 12.99 12.61 -6.41
C THR A 70 13.42 11.98 -5.09
N ILE A 71 14.52 12.44 -4.47
CA ILE A 71 14.98 11.93 -3.17
C ILE A 71 13.97 12.26 -2.07
N LEU A 72 13.42 13.48 -2.09
CA LEU A 72 12.40 13.89 -1.13
C LEU A 72 11.14 13.01 -1.24
N ALA A 73 10.67 12.74 -2.46
CA ALA A 73 9.54 11.84 -2.71
C ALA A 73 9.84 10.42 -2.20
N TRP A 74 11.05 9.91 -2.40
CA TRP A 74 11.46 8.62 -1.86
C TRP A 74 11.50 8.61 -0.32
N ALA A 75 11.98 9.67 0.33
CA ALA A 75 12.00 9.77 1.78
C ALA A 75 10.57 9.76 2.38
N LEU A 76 9.64 10.49 1.76
CA LEU A 76 8.22 10.46 2.15
C LEU A 76 7.59 9.08 1.95
N TYR A 77 7.90 8.41 0.84
CA TYR A 77 7.47 7.04 0.58
C TYR A 77 7.94 6.07 1.68
N VAL A 78 9.21 6.16 2.09
CA VAL A 78 9.75 5.32 3.19
C VAL A 78 9.07 5.63 4.53
N ALA A 79 8.76 6.90 4.80
CA ALA A 79 8.05 7.30 6.02
C ALA A 79 6.64 6.69 6.09
N GLU A 80 5.87 6.74 5.00
CA GLU A 80 4.55 6.10 4.91
C GLU A 80 4.62 4.58 5.12
N LEU A 81 5.61 3.92 4.49
CA LEU A 81 5.82 2.49 4.69
C LEU A 81 6.15 2.15 6.14
N LEU A 82 6.96 2.96 6.81
CA LEU A 82 7.30 2.77 8.22
C LEU A 82 6.08 2.96 9.12
N SER A 83 5.26 3.99 8.86
CA SER A 83 4.01 4.23 9.59
C SER A 83 3.04 3.05 9.46
N LEU A 84 2.88 2.50 8.25
CA LEU A 84 2.08 1.28 8.03
C LEU A 84 2.66 0.07 8.78
N HIS A 85 3.98 -0.06 8.84
CA HIS A 85 4.63 -1.16 9.55
C HIS A 85 4.53 -1.04 11.08
N LEU A 86 4.48 0.18 11.61
CA LEU A 86 4.27 0.45 13.03
C LEU A 86 2.80 0.18 13.40
N GLY A 87 1.84 0.74 12.65
CA GLY A 87 0.42 0.53 12.95
C GLY A 87 -0.02 -0.94 12.89
N LYS A 88 0.60 -1.75 12.02
CA LYS A 88 0.33 -3.20 12.00
C LYS A 88 0.86 -3.91 13.26
N ARG A 89 1.99 -3.48 13.82
CA ARG A 89 2.54 -4.06 15.06
C ARG A 89 1.61 -3.82 16.24
N ASP A 90 1.07 -2.60 16.33
CA ASP A 90 0.12 -2.25 17.38
C ASP A 90 -1.15 -3.11 17.31
N CYS A 91 -1.75 -3.30 16.13
CA CYS A 91 -2.93 -4.18 15.98
C CYS A 91 -2.66 -5.64 16.36
N VAL A 92 -1.48 -6.19 16.01
CA VAL A 92 -1.11 -7.57 16.37
C VAL A 92 -0.94 -7.71 17.89
N GLU A 93 -0.41 -6.69 18.56
CA GLU A 93 -0.26 -6.68 20.02
C GLU A 93 -1.63 -6.62 20.74
N PHE A 94 -2.59 -5.85 20.20
CA PHE A 94 -3.97 -5.83 20.70
C PHE A 94 -4.68 -7.18 20.55
N ASP A 95 -4.52 -7.87 19.41
CA ASP A 95 -5.08 -9.21 19.21
C ASP A 95 -4.46 -10.25 20.17
N ALA A 96 -3.17 -10.12 20.50
CA ALA A 96 -2.47 -11.02 21.41
C ALA A 96 -2.84 -10.82 22.89
N LEU A 97 -3.29 -9.62 23.28
CA LEU A 97 -3.74 -9.30 24.65
C LEU A 97 -5.22 -9.66 24.92
N ASN A 98 -5.98 -9.98 23.88
CA ASN A 98 -7.40 -10.35 23.97
C ASN A 98 -7.63 -11.88 23.93
N ILE A 99 -6.60 -12.67 24.31
CA ILE A 99 -6.64 -14.14 24.45
C ILE A 99 -6.53 -14.51 25.93
#